data_AF-A0A2Z5U783-F1
#
_entry.id   AF-A0A2Z5U783-F1
#
_cell.length_a   1.000
_cell.length_b   1.000
_cell.length_c   1.000
_cell.angle_alpha   90.00
_cell.angle_beta   90.00
_cell.angle_gamma   90.00
#
_symmetry.space_group_name_H-M   'P 1'
#
loop_
_entity.id
_entity.type
_entity.pdbx_description
1 polymer ?
#
loop_
_entity_poly.entity_id
_entity_poly.type
_entity_poly.pdbx_seq_one_letter_code
_entity_poly.pdbx_strand_id
1 'polypeptide(L)' 'LIFDNRVRSWRELPLRLADFGVLHRNELSGALTGLTRVRRFQQDDAHIFCTSQHIEQEM' A
#
# COMPACT_ATOMS: atom_id res chain seq x y z
N LEU A 1 -3.71 7.05 -10.75
CA LEU A 1 -3.27 5.80 -10.07
C LEU A 1 -1.86 5.47 -10.57
N ILE A 2 -0.92 5.07 -9.70
CA ILE A 2 0.50 4.86 -10.10
C ILE A 2 0.64 3.73 -11.15
N PHE A 3 -0.13 2.65 -10.98
CA PHE A 3 -0.15 1.54 -11.93
C PHE A 3 -0.61 1.97 -13.33
N ASP A 4 -1.69 2.74 -13.39
CA ASP A 4 -2.41 3.18 -14.59
C ASP A 4 -1.70 4.29 -15.39
N ASN A 5 -0.54 4.78 -14.92
CA ASN A 5 0.18 5.88 -15.58
C ASN A 5 0.77 5.49 -16.96
N ARG A 6 0.81 4.20 -17.30
CA ARG A 6 1.22 3.72 -18.63
C ARG A 6 0.67 2.32 -18.92
N VAL A 7 0.59 1.96 -20.20
CA VAL A 7 0.31 0.58 -20.64
C VAL A 7 1.38 -0.36 -20.07
N ARG A 8 0.96 -1.49 -19.49
CA ARG A 8 1.82 -2.49 -18.86
C ARG A 8 1.78 -3.80 -19.63
N SER A 9 2.94 -4.41 -19.82
CA SER A 9 3.04 -5.77 -20.33
C SER A 9 2.92 -6.78 -19.19
N TRP A 10 2.35 -7.96 -19.44
CA TRP A 10 2.36 -9.08 -18.49
C TRP A 10 3.78 -9.49 -18.07
N ARG A 11 4.79 -9.19 -18.90
CA ARG A 11 6.21 -9.43 -18.61
C ARG A 11 6.77 -8.55 -17.49
N GLU A 12 6.09 -7.46 -17.14
CA GLU A 12 6.45 -6.61 -16.00
C GLU A 12 5.92 -7.18 -14.67
N LEU A 13 5.09 -8.22 -14.71
CA LEU A 13 4.52 -8.84 -13.51
C LEU A 13 5.49 -9.91 -12.97
N PRO A 14 5.63 -10.04 -11.64
CA PRO A 14 4.99 -9.22 -10.60
C PRO A 14 5.64 -7.83 -10.45
N LEU A 15 4.81 -6.79 -10.42
CA LEU A 15 5.24 -5.40 -10.23
C LEU A 15 5.01 -5.00 -8.76
N ARG A 16 6.08 -4.62 -8.06
CA ARG A 16 6.04 -4.21 -6.65
C ARG A 16 6.27 -2.70 -6.53
N LEU A 17 5.37 -2.01 -5.84
CA LEU A 17 5.44 -0.57 -5.61
C LEU A 17 5.32 -0.31 -4.11
N ALA A 18 6.30 0.37 -3.52
CA ALA A 18 6.30 0.76 -2.11
C ALA A 18 6.08 2.28 -2.00
N ASP A 19 5.37 2.69 -0.95
CA ASP A 19 5.15 4.09 -0.60
C ASP A 19 5.31 4.29 0.92
N PHE A 20 5.96 5.40 1.26
CA PHE A 20 6.16 5.86 2.63
C PHE A 20 5.41 7.18 2.85
N GLY A 21 4.25 7.30 2.23
CA GLY A 21 3.40 8.48 2.30
C GLY A 21 2.83 8.72 3.69
N VAL A 22 2.64 10.00 4.03
CA VAL A 22 1.92 10.39 5.24
C VAL A 22 0.43 10.16 5.03
N LEU A 23 -0.13 9.27 5.84
CA LEU A 23 -1.55 8.95 5.85
C LEU A 23 -2.27 9.72 6.95
N HIS A 24 -3.52 10.08 6.67
CA HIS A 24 -4.40 10.73 7.63
C HIS A 24 -5.69 9.94 7.78
N ARG A 25 -6.06 9.60 9.02
CA ARG A 25 -7.34 8.98 9.36
C ARG A 25 -8.04 9.83 10.42
N ASN A 26 -9.30 10.20 10.16
CA ASN A 26 -10.08 11.00 11.10
C ASN A 26 -10.68 10.14 12.23
N GLU A 27 -9.81 9.55 13.04
CA GLU A 27 -10.19 8.73 14.19
C GLU A 27 -10.90 9.59 15.26
N LEU A 28 -11.88 8.99 15.96
CA LEU A 28 -12.59 9.62 17.06
C LEU A 28 -11.60 10.07 18.14
N SER A 29 -11.78 11.28 18.69
CA SER A 29 -10.84 11.87 19.67
C SER A 29 -10.63 10.98 20.91
N GLY A 30 -11.67 10.28 21.36
CA GLY A 30 -11.60 9.37 22.52
C GLY A 30 -10.94 8.01 22.22
N ALA A 31 -10.64 7.70 20.96
CA ALA A 31 -9.98 6.46 20.56
C ALA A 31 -8.46 6.62 20.37
N LEU A 32 -7.93 7.85 20.43
CA LEU A 32 -6.51 8.13 20.27
C LEU A 32 -5.74 7.66 21.51
N THR A 33 -4.60 6.99 21.29
CA THR A 33 -3.76 6.52 22.40
C THR A 33 -2.31 6.38 21.96
N GLY A 34 -1.42 7.01 22.75
CA GLY A 34 0.03 6.99 22.55
C GLY A 34 0.44 7.22 21.09
N LEU A 35 1.26 6.29 20.57
CA LEU A 35 1.66 6.23 19.15
C LEU A 35 0.97 5.10 18.38
N THR A 36 0.20 4.25 19.06
CA THR A 36 -0.45 3.08 18.44
C THR A 36 -1.73 3.46 17.70
N ARG A 37 -2.38 4.58 18.06
CA ARG A 37 -3.56 5.09 17.36
C ARG A 37 -3.54 6.62 17.27
N VAL A 38 -3.19 7.12 16.09
CA VAL A 38 -3.00 8.55 15.78
C VAL A 38 -3.73 8.95 14.50
N ARG A 39 -4.00 10.25 14.32
CA ARG A 39 -4.67 10.76 13.11
C ARG A 39 -3.73 10.93 11.91
N ARG A 40 -2.42 10.97 12.14
CA ARG A 40 -1.39 11.15 11.12
C ARG A 40 -0.25 10.18 11.40
N PHE A 41 0.10 9.36 10.42
CA PHE A 41 1.18 8.38 10.54
C PHE A 41 1.75 8.06 9.16
N GLN A 42 2.90 7.40 9.14
CA GLN A 42 3.55 6.93 7.92
C GLN A 42 3.60 5.40 8.00
N GLN A 43 3.07 4.73 6.98
CA GLN A 43 3.16 3.28 6.87
C GLN A 43 4.28 2.92 5.90
N ASP A 44 4.92 1.78 6.14
CA ASP A 44 5.67 1.06 5.13
C ASP A 44 4.67 0.25 4.30
N ASP A 45 4.01 0.93 3.35
CA ASP A 45 2.93 0.33 2.56
C ASP A 45 3.46 -0.10 1.19
N ALA A 46 3.01 -1.26 0.72
CA ALA A 46 3.44 -1.81 -0.55
C ALA A 46 2.28 -2.51 -1.28
N HIS A 47 2.22 -2.31 -2.59
CA HIS A 47 1.24 -2.91 -3.47
C HIS A 47 1.95 -3.78 -4.50
N ILE A 48 1.52 -5.04 -4.60
CA ILE A 48 2.02 -6.01 -5.57
C ILE A 48 0.93 -6.25 -6.62
N PHE A 49 1.22 -5.88 -7.87
CA PHE A 49 0.38 -6.20 -9.02
C PHE A 49 0.92 -7.48 -9.64
N CYS A 50 0.10 -8.53 -9.68
CA CYS A 50 0.51 -9.84 -10.16
C CYS A 50 -0.65 -10.59 -10.84
N THR A 51 -0.34 -11.67 -11.56
CA THR A 51 -1.34 -12.61 -12.07
C THR A 51 -1.68 -13.61 -10.97
N SER A 52 -2.81 -14.29 -11.07
CA SER A 52 -3.23 -15.28 -10.07
C SER A 52 -2.21 -16.40 -9.83
N GLN A 53 -1.39 -16.72 -10.83
CA GLN A 53 -0.33 -17.74 -10.73
C GLN A 53 0.83 -17.31 -9.83
N HIS A 54 1.07 -16.00 -9.70
CA HIS A 54 2.14 -15.47 -8.88
C HIS A 54 1.74 -15.29 -7.40
N ILE A 55 0.46 -15.43 -7.04
CA ILE A 55 -0.04 -15.14 -5.68
C ILE A 55 0.73 -15.96 -4.63
N GLU A 56 0.85 -17.28 -4.83
CA GLU A 56 1.51 -18.16 -3.86
C GLU A 56 3.00 -17.82 -3.67
N GLN A 57 3.66 -17.25 -4.68
CA GLN A 57 5.08 -16.87 -4.62
C GLN A 57 5.29 -15.47 -3.99
N GLU A 58 4.25 -14.63 -3.96
CA GLU A 58 4.28 -13.27 -3.41
C GLU A 58 3.65 -13.18 -2.01
N MET A 59 3.10 -14.28 -1.49
CA MET A 59 2.64 -14.42 -0.10
C MET A 59 3.79 -14.77 0.85
#